data_AF-A0AA45BTU6-F1
#
_entry.id   AF-A0AA45BTU6-F1
#
_cell.length_a   1.000
_cell.length_b   1.000
_cell.length_c   1.000
_cell.angle_alpha   90.00
_cell.angle_beta   90.00
_cell.angle_gamma   90.00
#
_symmetry.space_group_name_H-M   'P 1'
#
loop_
_entity.id
_entity.type
_entity.pdbx_description
1 polymer ?
#
loop_
_entity_poly.entity_id
_entity_poly.type
_entity_poly.pdbx_seq_one_letter_code
_entity_poly.pdbx_strand_id
1 'polypeptide(L)'
;MHINRTNLTKPLGLLIAGLSAVCTLQAFAACGTPGTSLKQAYAQGFLLGTAVNADIVSGKDAASAALVACHFNAVTAENVMKAEVVAPRRGVQDFSAADAFVAYAQRDRQFVVGHTLVWHNQTPEWFFTTADGRPNTPAQQLERMRAHIAAVAGRYTGKVQAWDVVNEIIDEDGSYRSTNWVQRVGDGDTVVRNAFAFAQRYAPDAQLYYNDFNAWRPAKREGIVRMVKMLQQAGVRIDGVGMQGHWGLNYPSLRDIEDAIDAYAALGVKVMITELDIDVLPLTKEGQIIGTGMAHKQFQLPEFKRFLDPYRDGLPADVQAQLRDRYAELFALFWRKRDKIARVSVWGVSDDMSWKNDYPVPGRTNYPLLFDRNHQPKPALDAVLAVPSATAAR
;
A
#
# COMPACT_ATOMS: atom_id res chain seq x y z
N MET A 1 37.95 56.78 -55.87
CA MET A 1 37.02 57.91 -56.03
C MET A 1 36.29 58.07 -54.70
N HIS A 2 36.55 59.19 -54.00
CA HIS A 2 35.76 59.88 -52.95
C HIS A 2 34.37 59.27 -52.55
N ILE A 3 33.91 59.18 -51.28
CA ILE A 3 33.88 60.16 -50.17
C ILE A 3 33.21 59.53 -48.88
N ASN A 4 33.60 60.04 -47.70
CA ASN A 4 32.93 60.24 -46.39
C ASN A 4 32.33 59.16 -45.44
N ARG A 5 32.77 59.33 -44.16
CA ARG A 5 32.10 59.30 -42.83
C ARG A 5 30.56 59.48 -42.86
N THR A 6 29.70 58.99 -41.94
CA THR A 6 29.73 58.91 -40.46
C THR A 6 28.46 58.16 -39.94
N ASN A 7 28.54 57.53 -38.76
CA ASN A 7 27.52 57.16 -37.74
C ASN A 7 26.01 57.15 -38.08
N LEU A 8 25.29 56.09 -37.65
CA LEU A 8 24.19 56.17 -36.64
C LEU A 8 23.60 54.79 -36.25
N THR A 9 23.48 54.56 -34.94
CA THR A 9 22.40 53.88 -34.17
C THR A 9 21.96 52.43 -34.47
N LYS A 10 22.13 51.56 -33.46
CA LYS A 10 21.46 50.26 -33.29
C LYS A 10 19.98 50.43 -32.89
N PRO A 11 19.07 49.53 -33.29
CA PRO A 11 17.82 49.31 -32.57
C PRO A 11 17.94 48.15 -31.57
N LEU A 12 17.27 48.35 -30.45
CA LEU A 12 17.10 47.47 -29.30
C LEU A 12 16.00 46.44 -29.62
N GLY A 13 16.33 45.16 -29.69
CA GLY A 13 15.36 44.06 -29.79
C GLY A 13 15.11 43.46 -28.40
N LEU A 14 13.94 43.75 -27.83
CA LEU A 14 13.44 43.20 -26.58
C LEU A 14 13.20 41.68 -26.74
N LEU A 15 13.90 40.83 -26.00
CA LEU A 15 13.51 39.42 -25.82
C LEU A 15 12.37 39.37 -24.79
N ILE A 16 11.18 38.98 -25.24
CA ILE A 16 10.11 38.50 -24.37
C ILE A 16 10.44 37.05 -24.02
N ALA A 17 11.08 36.84 -22.87
CA ALA A 17 11.20 35.54 -22.23
C ALA A 17 10.37 35.57 -20.96
N GLY A 18 9.16 35.02 -21.01
CA GLY A 18 8.33 34.93 -19.82
C GLY A 18 6.96 34.37 -20.12
N LEU A 19 6.81 33.05 -20.04
CA LEU A 19 5.57 32.34 -19.69
C LEU A 19 5.84 30.83 -19.70
N SER A 20 6.58 30.35 -18.70
CA SER A 20 6.68 28.89 -18.44
C SER A 20 6.80 28.55 -16.95
N ALA A 21 6.82 29.55 -16.06
CA ALA A 21 6.98 29.35 -14.61
C ALA A 21 5.66 29.46 -13.82
N VAL A 22 4.52 29.70 -14.47
CA VAL A 22 3.23 29.96 -13.78
C VAL A 22 2.44 28.67 -13.48
N CYS A 23 2.71 27.57 -14.19
CA CYS A 23 1.88 26.36 -14.08
C CYS A 23 2.27 25.44 -12.92
N THR A 24 3.51 25.50 -12.43
CA THR A 24 3.98 24.67 -11.30
C THR A 24 3.53 25.18 -9.92
N LEU A 25 3.09 26.43 -9.80
CA LEU A 25 2.64 27.01 -8.52
C LEU A 25 1.18 26.70 -8.17
N GLN A 26 0.35 26.25 -9.13
CA GLN A 26 -1.08 26.02 -8.87
C GLN A 26 -1.38 24.73 -8.11
N ALA A 27 -0.57 23.67 -8.27
CA ALA A 27 -0.79 22.40 -7.56
C ALA A 27 -0.49 22.51 -6.05
N PHE A 28 0.45 23.35 -5.63
CA PHE A 28 0.85 23.50 -4.23
C PHE A 28 -0.09 24.42 -3.42
N ALA A 29 -0.83 25.31 -4.08
CA ALA A 29 -1.68 26.31 -3.42
C ALA A 29 -2.92 25.70 -2.74
N ALA A 30 -3.30 24.45 -3.09
CA ALA A 30 -4.55 23.85 -2.64
C ALA A 30 -4.49 23.15 -1.28
N CYS A 31 -3.32 22.83 -0.71
CA CYS A 31 -3.24 21.96 0.48
C CYS A 31 -3.75 22.57 1.81
N GLY A 32 -4.00 23.89 1.84
CA GLY A 32 -4.39 24.63 3.06
C GLY A 32 -5.90 24.88 3.23
N THR A 33 -6.73 24.58 2.23
CA THR A 33 -8.17 24.89 2.27
C THR A 33 -8.98 23.68 2.73
N PRO A 34 -9.98 23.79 3.63
CA PRO A 34 -10.82 22.65 3.99
C PRO A 34 -11.52 22.01 2.77
N GLY A 35 -11.41 20.69 2.62
CA GLY A 35 -12.08 19.92 1.56
C GLY A 35 -11.30 19.80 0.25
N THR A 36 -10.06 20.30 0.19
CA THR A 36 -9.20 20.19 -1.01
C THR A 36 -8.18 19.07 -0.93
N SER A 37 -7.96 18.51 0.27
CA SER A 37 -7.10 17.33 0.47
C SER A 37 -7.90 16.11 0.91
N LEU A 38 -7.35 14.94 0.57
CA LEU A 38 -7.95 13.64 0.83
C LEU A 38 -8.21 13.42 2.34
N LYS A 39 -7.20 13.64 3.20
CA LYS A 39 -7.33 13.52 4.65
C LYS A 39 -8.39 14.45 5.27
N GLN A 40 -8.61 15.63 4.68
CA GLN A 40 -9.64 16.56 5.16
C GLN A 40 -11.04 16.11 4.72
N ALA A 41 -11.20 15.73 3.45
CA ALA A 41 -12.48 15.27 2.92
C ALA A 41 -13.02 14.04 3.67
N TYR A 42 -12.13 13.15 4.12
CA TYR A 42 -12.49 11.91 4.80
C TYR A 42 -12.35 11.96 6.33
N ALA A 43 -12.04 13.11 6.93
CA ALA A 43 -11.72 13.25 8.35
C ALA A 43 -12.83 12.77 9.31
N GLN A 44 -14.10 12.84 8.88
CA GLN A 44 -15.26 12.40 9.67
C GLN A 44 -15.63 10.92 9.44
N GLY A 45 -14.84 10.18 8.65
CA GLY A 45 -15.04 8.76 8.41
C GLY A 45 -13.87 7.94 8.93
N PHE A 46 -12.74 8.02 8.23
CA PHE A 46 -11.58 7.15 8.47
C PHE A 46 -10.27 7.86 8.12
N LEU A 47 -9.16 7.28 8.57
CA LEU A 47 -7.83 7.72 8.14
C LEU A 47 -7.66 7.47 6.64
N LEU A 48 -7.04 8.42 5.94
CA LEU A 48 -6.59 8.22 4.57
C LEU A 48 -5.07 8.16 4.51
N GLY A 49 -4.55 7.01 4.08
CA GLY A 49 -3.11 6.78 4.07
C GLY A 49 -2.53 6.43 2.70
N THR A 50 -1.22 6.28 2.69
CA THR A 50 -0.46 5.81 1.53
C THR A 50 0.71 4.91 1.95
N ALA A 51 1.17 4.03 1.06
CA ALA A 51 2.51 3.47 1.14
C ALA A 51 3.56 4.52 0.77
N VAL A 52 4.72 4.47 1.43
CA VAL A 52 5.89 5.28 1.10
C VAL A 52 7.12 4.40 0.91
N ASN A 53 7.86 4.67 -0.17
CA ASN A 53 9.13 4.01 -0.47
C ASN A 53 10.32 4.79 0.15
N ALA A 54 11.53 4.23 0.00
CA ALA A 54 12.76 4.85 0.51
C ALA A 54 13.10 6.18 -0.18
N ASP A 55 12.68 6.38 -1.44
CA ASP A 55 12.94 7.61 -2.20
C ASP A 55 12.10 8.79 -1.67
N ILE A 56 10.84 8.54 -1.29
CA ILE A 56 10.00 9.53 -0.58
C ILE A 56 10.61 9.87 0.79
N VAL A 57 10.97 8.85 1.58
CA VAL A 57 11.50 9.02 2.94
C VAL A 57 12.83 9.78 2.94
N SER A 58 13.71 9.49 1.98
CA SER A 58 15.01 10.17 1.83
C SER A 58 14.88 11.58 1.24
N GLY A 59 13.74 11.93 0.66
CA GLY A 59 13.51 13.20 -0.04
C GLY A 59 14.02 13.22 -1.48
N LYS A 60 14.47 12.09 -2.02
CA LYS A 60 14.84 11.96 -3.44
C LYS A 60 13.62 12.14 -4.35
N ASP A 61 12.48 11.56 -3.95
CA ASP A 61 11.18 11.86 -4.56
C ASP A 61 10.44 12.93 -3.74
N ALA A 62 10.92 14.17 -3.87
CA ALA A 62 10.36 15.32 -3.17
C ALA A 62 8.94 15.66 -3.65
N ALA A 63 8.59 15.33 -4.89
CA ALA A 63 7.27 15.62 -5.46
C ALA A 63 6.20 14.76 -4.79
N SER A 64 6.41 13.44 -4.72
CA SER A 64 5.52 12.57 -3.95
C SER A 64 5.54 12.90 -2.47
N ALA A 65 6.70 13.22 -1.87
CA ALA A 65 6.77 13.60 -0.45
C ALA A 65 5.87 14.81 -0.11
N ALA A 66 5.79 15.81 -1.00
CA ALA A 66 4.89 16.94 -0.82
C ALA A 66 3.41 16.54 -0.93
N LEU A 67 3.07 15.65 -1.87
CA LEU A 67 1.72 15.07 -1.95
C LEU A 67 1.38 14.27 -0.70
N VAL A 68 2.35 13.57 -0.09
CA VAL A 68 2.12 12.83 1.16
C VAL A 68 1.69 13.77 2.28
N ALA A 69 2.46 14.84 2.50
CA ALA A 69 2.15 15.84 3.51
C ALA A 69 0.78 16.50 3.25
N CYS A 70 0.43 16.73 1.98
CA CYS A 70 -0.83 17.34 1.59
C CYS A 70 -2.04 16.42 1.84
N HIS A 71 -2.01 15.19 1.32
CA HIS A 71 -3.20 14.36 1.15
C HIS A 71 -3.41 13.30 2.23
N PHE A 72 -2.38 12.85 2.94
CA PHE A 72 -2.49 11.67 3.79
C PHE A 72 -2.25 11.97 5.28
N ASN A 73 -2.91 11.20 6.15
CA ASN A 73 -2.77 11.22 7.61
C ASN A 73 -2.38 9.84 8.20
N ALA A 74 -2.08 8.86 7.35
CA ALA A 74 -1.49 7.59 7.72
C ALA A 74 -0.43 7.13 6.70
N VAL A 75 0.65 6.49 7.16
CA VAL A 75 1.73 6.00 6.28
C VAL A 75 2.13 4.57 6.62
N THR A 76 2.43 3.79 5.58
CA THR A 76 2.97 2.43 5.68
C THR A 76 4.30 2.37 4.93
N ALA A 77 5.33 1.77 5.54
CA ALA A 77 6.58 1.52 4.83
C ALA A 77 6.37 0.42 3.78
N GLU A 78 6.61 0.73 2.50
CA GLU A 78 6.34 -0.22 1.40
C GLU A 78 7.19 -1.50 1.51
N ASN A 79 8.46 -1.36 1.92
CA ASN A 79 9.39 -2.50 1.98
C ASN A 79 10.35 -2.50 3.16
N VAL A 80 10.77 -1.32 3.65
CA VAL A 80 11.95 -1.19 4.54
C VAL A 80 11.78 -1.80 5.94
N MET A 81 10.55 -2.21 6.31
CA MET A 81 10.26 -2.89 7.57
C MET A 81 10.04 -4.40 7.45
N LYS A 82 10.14 -4.97 6.24
CA LYS A 82 10.01 -6.42 5.99
C LYS A 82 11.25 -7.17 6.48
N ALA A 83 11.07 -8.45 6.82
CA ALA A 83 12.07 -9.28 7.49
C ALA A 83 13.42 -9.35 6.75
N GLU A 84 13.44 -9.45 5.42
CA GLU A 84 14.70 -9.48 4.64
C GLU A 84 15.51 -8.19 4.69
N VAL A 85 14.86 -7.06 4.96
CA VAL A 85 15.54 -5.77 5.12
C VAL A 85 16.06 -5.64 6.54
N VAL A 86 15.19 -5.82 7.54
CA VAL A 86 15.56 -5.57 8.94
C VAL A 86 16.47 -6.64 9.54
N ALA A 87 16.46 -7.86 8.98
CA ALA A 87 17.25 -8.99 9.45
C ALA A 87 17.76 -9.85 8.26
N PRO A 88 18.64 -9.30 7.41
CA PRO A 88 19.01 -9.91 6.12
C PRO A 88 19.77 -11.22 6.28
N ARG A 89 20.56 -11.35 7.35
CA ARG A 89 21.41 -12.52 7.63
C ARG A 89 21.37 -12.85 9.12
N ARG A 90 21.67 -14.11 9.47
CA ARG A 90 21.73 -14.57 10.87
C ARG A 90 22.69 -13.67 11.67
N GLY A 91 22.19 -13.08 12.76
CA GLY A 91 22.97 -12.22 13.64
C GLY A 91 23.23 -10.80 13.11
N VAL A 92 22.70 -10.44 11.93
CA VAL A 92 22.81 -9.09 11.35
C VAL A 92 21.44 -8.43 11.39
N GLN A 93 21.40 -7.18 11.86
CA GLN A 93 20.21 -6.33 11.85
C GLN A 93 20.52 -5.05 11.08
N ASP A 94 19.54 -4.58 10.31
CA ASP A 94 19.61 -3.28 9.63
C ASP A 94 18.28 -2.54 9.78
N PHE A 95 18.22 -1.69 10.80
CA PHE A 95 17.06 -0.83 11.05
C PHE A 95 17.21 0.56 10.44
N SER A 96 18.27 0.84 9.69
CA SER A 96 18.61 2.21 9.25
C SER A 96 17.49 2.86 8.43
N ALA A 97 16.99 2.16 7.41
CA ALA A 97 15.91 2.65 6.55
C ALA A 97 14.55 2.68 7.27
N ALA A 98 14.27 1.71 8.14
CA ALA A 98 13.05 1.69 8.96
C ALA A 98 13.03 2.82 10.00
N ASP A 99 14.16 3.14 10.62
CA ASP A 99 14.32 4.27 11.53
C ASP A 99 14.10 5.59 10.80
N ALA A 100 14.64 5.72 9.58
CA ALA A 100 14.41 6.89 8.73
C ALA A 100 12.93 7.07 8.37
N PHE A 101 12.22 5.98 8.06
CA PHE A 101 10.77 6.01 7.80
C PHE A 101 9.99 6.50 9.04
N VAL A 102 10.27 5.95 10.22
CA VAL A 102 9.60 6.39 11.45
C VAL A 102 9.90 7.86 11.72
N ALA A 103 11.15 8.30 11.56
CA ALA A 103 11.52 9.71 11.72
C ALA A 103 10.83 10.64 10.71
N TYR A 104 10.67 10.19 9.46
CA TYR A 104 9.91 10.90 8.44
C TYR A 104 8.44 11.08 8.86
N ALA A 105 7.79 10.00 9.29
CA ALA A 105 6.37 10.02 9.67
C ALA A 105 6.06 10.93 10.87
N GLN A 106 7.02 11.08 11.79
CA GLN A 106 6.87 11.95 12.97
C GLN A 106 6.81 13.45 12.61
N ARG A 107 7.40 13.88 11.48
CA ARG A 107 7.41 15.30 11.06
C ARG A 107 5.99 15.82 10.83
N ASP A 108 5.15 14.99 10.23
CA ASP A 108 3.76 15.32 9.90
C ASP A 108 2.75 14.64 10.82
N ARG A 109 3.20 14.04 11.93
CA ARG A 109 2.37 13.34 12.93
C ARG A 109 1.41 12.33 12.30
N GLN A 110 1.91 11.58 11.33
CA GLN A 110 1.15 10.57 10.61
C GLN A 110 0.83 9.37 11.51
N PHE A 111 -0.29 8.70 11.28
CA PHE A 111 -0.54 7.36 11.84
C PHE A 111 0.36 6.34 11.14
N VAL A 112 1.33 5.78 11.86
CA VAL A 112 2.37 4.89 11.34
C VAL A 112 1.93 3.44 11.46
N VAL A 113 1.94 2.74 10.32
CA VAL A 113 1.72 1.29 10.22
C VAL A 113 3.03 0.61 9.92
N GLY A 114 3.43 -0.34 10.77
CA GLY A 114 4.55 -1.22 10.56
C GLY A 114 4.15 -2.44 9.72
N HIS A 115 4.89 -2.68 8.63
CA HIS A 115 4.58 -3.73 7.65
C HIS A 115 5.88 -4.47 7.27
N THR A 116 6.04 -5.75 7.60
CA THR A 116 5.16 -6.67 8.35
C THR A 116 6.01 -7.63 9.19
N LEU A 117 5.46 -8.17 10.28
CA LEU A 117 6.20 -8.97 11.25
C LEU A 117 6.33 -10.45 10.86
N VAL A 118 5.25 -11.09 10.41
CA VAL A 118 5.23 -12.51 10.02
C VAL A 118 4.60 -12.65 8.65
N TRP A 119 5.43 -12.94 7.66
CA TRP A 119 5.01 -13.18 6.29
C TRP A 119 5.86 -14.28 5.66
N HIS A 120 5.28 -15.03 4.73
CA HIS A 120 5.96 -16.15 4.09
C HIS A 120 6.91 -15.68 2.97
N ASN A 121 6.62 -14.54 2.35
CA ASN A 121 7.51 -13.87 1.39
C ASN A 121 8.47 -12.92 2.09
N GLN A 122 9.51 -12.50 1.36
CA GLN A 122 10.51 -11.50 1.78
C GLN A 122 11.05 -11.75 3.21
N THR A 123 11.17 -13.04 3.55
CA THR A 123 11.71 -13.53 4.81
C THR A 123 12.85 -14.49 4.48
N PRO A 124 14.10 -14.14 4.83
CA PRO A 124 15.26 -14.92 4.43
C PRO A 124 15.20 -16.37 4.93
N GLU A 125 15.71 -17.31 4.14
CA GLU A 125 15.66 -18.74 4.46
C GLU A 125 16.25 -19.10 5.83
N TRP A 126 17.24 -18.32 6.31
CA TRP A 126 17.88 -18.54 7.61
C TRP A 126 16.90 -18.41 8.79
N PHE A 127 15.75 -17.77 8.61
CA PHE A 127 14.67 -17.76 9.60
C PHE A 127 14.11 -19.16 9.88
N PHE A 128 14.20 -20.07 8.92
CA PHE A 128 13.56 -21.38 8.95
C PHE A 128 14.54 -22.54 9.19
N THR A 129 15.81 -22.20 9.38
CA THR A 129 16.89 -23.17 9.60
C THR A 129 17.72 -22.84 10.83
N THR A 130 18.45 -23.83 11.32
CA THR A 130 19.47 -23.71 12.36
C THR A 130 20.79 -23.21 11.76
N ALA A 131 21.81 -22.95 12.59
CA ALA A 131 23.11 -22.46 12.11
C ALA A 131 23.86 -23.49 11.25
N ASP A 132 23.61 -24.78 11.48
CA ASP A 132 24.11 -25.92 10.70
C ASP A 132 23.23 -26.25 9.48
N GLY A 133 22.23 -25.41 9.15
CA GLY A 133 21.41 -25.53 7.95
C GLY A 133 20.27 -26.55 8.03
N ARG A 134 20.04 -27.17 9.20
CA ARG A 134 18.89 -28.07 9.40
C ARG A 134 17.59 -27.26 9.54
N PRO A 135 16.43 -27.79 9.15
CA PRO A 135 15.14 -27.15 9.45
C PRO A 135 14.97 -26.91 10.95
N ASN A 136 14.45 -25.74 11.33
CA ASN A 136 14.07 -25.48 12.71
C ASN A 136 13.00 -26.48 13.19
N THR A 137 13.11 -26.92 14.44
CA THR A 137 12.00 -27.57 15.16
C THR A 137 10.88 -26.55 15.45
N PRO A 138 9.65 -27.00 15.80
CA PRO A 138 8.58 -26.09 16.19
C PRO A 138 8.97 -25.08 17.28
N ALA A 139 9.69 -25.55 18.32
CA ALA A 139 10.17 -24.69 19.40
C ALA A 139 11.20 -23.65 18.91
N GLN A 140 12.14 -24.06 18.05
CA GLN A 140 13.12 -23.14 17.46
C GLN A 140 12.46 -22.11 16.54
N GLN A 141 11.42 -22.50 15.80
CA GLN A 141 10.70 -21.58 14.92
C GLN A 141 9.88 -20.56 15.71
N LEU A 142 9.21 -20.99 16.78
CA LEU A 142 8.50 -20.07 17.69
C LEU A 142 9.46 -19.12 18.40
N GLU A 143 10.64 -19.60 18.80
CA GLU A 143 11.67 -18.72 19.37
C GLU A 143 12.20 -17.71 18.32
N ARG A 144 12.39 -18.13 17.06
CA ARG A 144 12.76 -17.20 15.97
C ARG A 144 11.69 -16.12 15.80
N MET A 145 10.41 -16.50 15.79
CA MET A 145 9.28 -15.58 15.70
C MET A 145 9.31 -14.59 16.86
N ARG A 146 9.41 -15.09 18.10
CA ARG A 146 9.45 -14.27 19.32
C ARG A 146 10.60 -13.27 19.28
N ALA A 147 11.81 -13.73 18.97
CA ALA A 147 13.00 -12.89 18.94
C ALA A 147 12.93 -11.82 17.85
N HIS A 148 12.40 -12.17 16.67
CA HIS A 148 12.19 -11.21 15.57
C HIS A 148 11.17 -10.13 15.96
N ILE A 149 9.99 -10.53 16.44
CA ILE A 149 8.95 -9.58 16.88
C ILE A 149 9.44 -8.70 18.02
N ALA A 150 10.18 -9.26 18.99
CA ALA A 150 10.78 -8.48 20.07
C ALA A 150 11.74 -7.41 19.56
N ALA A 151 12.60 -7.76 18.60
CA ALA A 151 13.58 -6.84 18.03
C ALA A 151 12.94 -5.75 17.15
N VAL A 152 11.90 -6.09 16.38
CA VAL A 152 11.25 -5.16 15.46
C VAL A 152 10.16 -4.35 16.16
N ALA A 153 9.10 -5.01 16.65
CA ALA A 153 7.97 -4.32 17.26
C ALA A 153 8.39 -3.58 18.56
N GLY A 154 9.23 -4.23 19.38
CA GLY A 154 9.75 -3.64 20.62
C GLY A 154 10.68 -2.44 20.42
N ARG A 155 11.30 -2.28 19.24
CA ARG A 155 12.12 -1.09 18.91
C ARG A 155 11.28 0.17 18.72
N TYR A 156 10.02 0.02 18.30
CA TYR A 156 9.18 1.11 17.82
C TYR A 156 7.97 1.43 18.72
N THR A 157 7.99 1.00 19.98
CA THR A 157 6.98 1.37 20.99
C THR A 157 6.87 2.90 21.13
N GLY A 158 5.66 3.42 21.18
CA GLY A 158 5.34 4.85 21.24
C GLY A 158 5.54 5.60 19.91
N LYS A 159 5.99 4.91 18.85
CA LYS A 159 6.30 5.52 17.55
C LYS A 159 5.49 4.92 16.40
N VAL A 160 5.25 3.60 16.43
CA VAL A 160 4.41 2.88 15.46
C VAL A 160 3.07 2.56 16.11
N GLN A 161 1.98 3.09 15.54
CA GLN A 161 0.65 2.98 16.13
C GLN A 161 -0.06 1.67 15.77
N ALA A 162 0.36 0.98 14.71
CA ALA A 162 -0.16 -0.33 14.38
C ALA A 162 0.83 -1.23 13.65
N TRP A 163 0.61 -2.55 13.74
CA TRP A 163 1.38 -3.56 13.04
C TRP A 163 0.50 -4.49 12.22
N ASP A 164 0.87 -4.72 10.98
CA ASP A 164 0.46 -5.92 10.24
C ASP A 164 1.25 -7.10 10.81
N VAL A 165 0.64 -7.80 11.78
CA VAL A 165 1.33 -8.83 12.57
C VAL A 165 1.53 -10.10 11.74
N VAL A 166 0.48 -10.57 11.08
CA VAL A 166 0.54 -11.71 10.16
C VAL A 166 -0.04 -11.26 8.82
N ASN A 167 0.72 -11.50 7.76
CA ASN A 167 0.32 -11.18 6.38
C ASN A 167 0.07 -12.48 5.59
N GLU A 168 -1.09 -12.56 4.92
CA GLU A 168 -1.40 -13.55 3.87
C GLU A 168 -1.26 -15.04 4.24
N ILE A 169 -1.87 -15.45 5.37
CA ILE A 169 -1.76 -16.82 5.87
C ILE A 169 -2.95 -17.72 5.48
N ILE A 170 -4.09 -17.15 5.11
CA ILE A 170 -5.29 -17.90 4.71
C ILE A 170 -5.29 -18.10 3.19
N ASP A 171 -5.58 -19.31 2.74
CA ASP A 171 -5.67 -19.64 1.32
C ASP A 171 -7.05 -19.29 0.75
N GLU A 172 -7.18 -19.40 -0.57
CA GLU A 172 -8.37 -19.00 -1.30
C GLU A 172 -9.63 -19.82 -0.95
N ASP A 173 -9.45 -21.05 -0.45
CA ASP A 173 -10.52 -21.93 0.04
C ASP A 173 -10.85 -21.72 1.53
N GLY A 174 -10.14 -20.81 2.20
CA GLY A 174 -10.29 -20.51 3.62
C GLY A 174 -9.51 -21.42 4.56
N SER A 175 -8.74 -22.38 4.06
CA SER A 175 -7.78 -23.14 4.86
C SER A 175 -6.53 -22.31 5.17
N TYR A 176 -5.66 -22.78 6.07
CA TYR A 176 -4.33 -22.20 6.23
C TYR A 176 -3.43 -22.57 5.05
N ARG A 177 -2.70 -21.60 4.51
CA ARG A 177 -1.65 -21.85 3.51
C ARG A 177 -0.53 -22.68 4.14
N SER A 178 -0.04 -23.69 3.42
CA SER A 178 1.15 -24.47 3.82
C SER A 178 2.45 -23.67 3.61
N THR A 179 2.63 -22.60 4.38
CA THR A 179 3.79 -21.69 4.27
C THR A 179 5.03 -22.26 4.96
N ASN A 180 6.20 -21.64 4.72
CA ASN A 180 7.43 -21.90 5.48
C ASN A 180 7.22 -21.78 7.01
N TRP A 181 6.47 -20.79 7.47
CA TRP A 181 6.09 -20.63 8.88
C TRP A 181 5.21 -21.78 9.37
N VAL A 182 4.11 -22.08 8.66
CA VAL A 182 3.15 -23.12 9.04
C VAL A 182 3.82 -24.50 9.07
N GLN A 183 4.64 -24.83 8.07
CA GLN A 183 5.35 -26.11 8.03
C GLN A 183 6.41 -26.27 9.14
N ARG A 184 7.09 -25.19 9.55
CA ARG A 184 8.13 -25.26 10.59
C ARG A 184 7.56 -25.23 12.00
N VAL A 185 6.46 -24.50 12.21
CA VAL A 185 5.72 -24.52 13.48
C VAL A 185 4.87 -25.80 13.60
N GLY A 186 4.31 -26.28 12.50
CA GLY A 186 3.51 -27.49 12.39
C GLY A 186 2.00 -27.26 12.34
N ASP A 187 1.51 -26.06 12.68
CA ASP A 187 0.09 -25.74 12.75
C ASP A 187 -0.18 -24.24 12.53
N GLY A 188 -1.22 -23.93 11.74
CA GLY A 188 -1.57 -22.56 11.35
C GLY A 188 -2.12 -21.74 12.51
N ASP A 189 -3.01 -22.31 13.33
CA ASP A 189 -3.53 -21.62 14.52
C ASP A 189 -2.40 -21.25 15.49
N THR A 190 -1.44 -22.16 15.66
CA THR A 190 -0.26 -21.96 16.51
C THR A 190 0.65 -20.84 16.00
N VAL A 191 0.84 -20.70 14.68
CA VAL A 191 1.57 -19.57 14.08
C VAL A 191 0.90 -18.25 14.47
N VAL A 192 -0.41 -18.12 14.20
CA VAL A 192 -1.12 -16.86 14.38
C VAL A 192 -1.24 -16.50 15.86
N ARG A 193 -1.61 -17.46 16.72
CA ARG A 193 -1.75 -17.24 18.17
C ARG A 193 -0.47 -16.71 18.79
N ASN A 194 0.68 -17.30 18.44
CA ASN A 194 1.97 -16.87 18.98
C ASN A 194 2.41 -15.51 18.39
N ALA A 195 2.22 -15.27 17.09
CA ALA A 195 2.59 -14.01 16.46
C ALA A 195 1.87 -12.83 17.14
N PHE A 196 0.55 -12.92 17.32
CA PHE A 196 -0.22 -11.88 18.00
C PHE A 196 0.09 -11.78 19.49
N ALA A 197 0.30 -12.89 20.21
CA ALA A 197 0.70 -12.86 21.62
C ALA A 197 2.08 -12.18 21.81
N PHE A 198 3.05 -12.45 20.93
CA PHE A 198 4.35 -11.78 20.96
C PHE A 198 4.24 -10.30 20.60
N ALA A 199 3.45 -9.95 19.58
CA ALA A 199 3.23 -8.55 19.22
C ALA A 199 2.56 -7.78 20.37
N GLN A 200 1.55 -8.35 21.02
CA GLN A 200 0.91 -7.79 22.22
C GLN A 200 1.91 -7.58 23.37
N ARG A 201 2.87 -8.51 23.54
CA ARG A 201 3.89 -8.41 24.59
C ARG A 201 4.91 -7.31 24.33
N TYR A 202 5.40 -7.18 23.10
CA TYR A 202 6.52 -6.29 22.77
C TYR A 202 6.09 -4.93 22.22
N ALA A 203 4.84 -4.78 21.78
CA ALA A 203 4.23 -3.52 21.37
C ALA A 203 2.82 -3.38 21.96
N PRO A 204 2.68 -3.32 23.30
CA PRO A 204 1.37 -3.26 23.97
C PRO A 204 0.57 -2.00 23.62
N ASP A 205 1.24 -0.92 23.21
CA ASP A 205 0.64 0.35 22.80
C ASP A 205 0.12 0.35 21.35
N ALA A 206 0.63 -0.55 20.51
CA ALA A 206 0.25 -0.64 19.10
C ALA A 206 -1.08 -1.39 18.91
N GLN A 207 -1.77 -1.10 17.81
CA GLN A 207 -2.89 -1.92 17.32
C GLN A 207 -2.35 -3.08 16.48
N LEU A 208 -2.99 -4.25 16.58
CA LEU A 208 -2.53 -5.49 15.98
C LEU A 208 -3.49 -5.93 14.88
N TYR A 209 -3.00 -6.00 13.63
CA TYR A 209 -3.81 -6.33 12.47
C TYR A 209 -3.41 -7.65 11.83
N TYR A 210 -4.41 -8.33 11.28
CA TYR A 210 -4.22 -9.35 10.24
C TYR A 210 -4.42 -8.70 8.88
N ASN A 211 -3.54 -8.95 7.91
CA ASN A 211 -3.62 -8.33 6.57
C ASN A 211 -3.59 -9.39 5.47
N ASP A 212 -4.45 -9.26 4.45
CA ASP A 212 -4.50 -10.24 3.36
C ASP A 212 -5.13 -9.70 2.07
N PHE A 213 -4.67 -10.24 0.93
CA PHE A 213 -5.30 -10.04 -0.37
C PHE A 213 -6.49 -10.96 -0.57
N ASN A 214 -7.33 -10.69 -1.57
CA ASN A 214 -8.55 -11.44 -1.84
C ASN A 214 -9.49 -11.63 -0.64
N ALA A 215 -9.36 -10.78 0.40
CA ALA A 215 -10.15 -10.85 1.63
C ALA A 215 -11.66 -10.57 1.42
N TRP A 216 -12.06 -10.22 0.20
CA TRP A 216 -13.45 -10.12 -0.25
C TRP A 216 -14.05 -11.47 -0.65
N ARG A 217 -13.22 -12.47 -1.01
CA ARG A 217 -13.68 -13.77 -1.52
C ARG A 217 -14.40 -14.54 -0.40
N PRO A 218 -15.63 -15.05 -0.61
CA PRO A 218 -16.41 -15.68 0.45
C PRO A 218 -15.69 -16.78 1.23
N ALA A 219 -15.06 -17.75 0.54
CA ALA A 219 -14.37 -18.86 1.21
C ALA A 219 -13.18 -18.39 2.06
N LYS A 220 -12.34 -17.51 1.50
CA LYS A 220 -11.22 -16.88 2.20
C LYS A 220 -11.68 -16.01 3.38
N ARG A 221 -12.72 -15.20 3.20
CA ARG A 221 -13.38 -14.42 4.26
C ARG A 221 -13.80 -15.30 5.42
N GLU A 222 -14.46 -16.43 5.16
CA GLU A 222 -14.84 -17.36 6.23
C GLU A 222 -13.63 -17.96 6.94
N GLY A 223 -12.53 -18.23 6.23
CA GLY A 223 -11.26 -18.63 6.84
C GLY A 223 -10.71 -17.57 7.79
N ILE A 224 -10.67 -16.32 7.35
CA ILE A 224 -10.22 -15.19 8.15
C ILE A 224 -11.13 -15.00 9.37
N VAL A 225 -12.46 -15.05 9.20
CA VAL A 225 -13.44 -14.98 10.30
C VAL A 225 -13.21 -16.09 11.32
N ARG A 226 -12.97 -17.34 10.89
CA ARG A 226 -12.64 -18.45 11.79
C ARG A 226 -11.36 -18.17 12.60
N MET A 227 -10.31 -17.71 11.95
CA MET A 227 -9.04 -17.38 12.60
C MET A 227 -9.20 -16.26 13.63
N VAL A 228 -9.93 -15.19 13.30
CA VAL A 228 -10.17 -14.08 14.26
C VAL A 228 -10.96 -14.58 15.47
N LYS A 229 -12.01 -15.39 15.26
CA LYS A 229 -12.77 -16.00 16.36
C LYS A 229 -11.89 -16.90 17.23
N MET A 230 -10.98 -17.67 16.64
CA MET A 230 -10.01 -18.49 17.38
C MET A 230 -9.12 -17.63 18.27
N LEU A 231 -8.57 -16.51 17.77
CA LEU A 231 -7.77 -15.57 18.56
C LEU A 231 -8.58 -14.98 19.73
N GLN A 232 -9.81 -14.53 19.47
CA GLN A 232 -10.69 -13.96 20.49
C GLN A 232 -11.05 -14.97 21.58
N GLN A 233 -11.38 -16.21 21.21
CA GLN A 233 -11.67 -17.30 22.16
C GLN A 233 -10.44 -17.69 22.99
N ALA A 234 -9.23 -17.60 22.40
CA ALA A 234 -7.98 -17.82 23.11
C ALA A 234 -7.53 -16.62 23.98
N GLY A 235 -8.29 -15.52 24.00
CA GLY A 235 -7.94 -14.31 24.74
C GLY A 235 -6.74 -13.54 24.17
N VAL A 236 -6.37 -13.79 22.91
CA VAL A 236 -5.25 -13.12 22.24
C VAL A 236 -5.74 -11.88 21.51
N ARG A 237 -5.05 -10.74 21.73
CA ARG A 237 -5.45 -9.45 21.16
C ARG A 237 -5.33 -9.44 19.64
N ILE A 238 -6.39 -9.00 18.97
CA ILE A 238 -6.43 -8.58 17.56
C ILE A 238 -7.37 -7.39 17.46
N ASP A 239 -6.89 -6.30 16.87
CA ASP A 239 -7.63 -5.03 16.81
C ASP A 239 -8.32 -4.80 15.46
N GLY A 240 -7.93 -5.52 14.41
CA GLY A 240 -8.48 -5.30 13.08
C GLY A 240 -8.08 -6.29 11.99
N VAL A 241 -8.84 -6.28 10.90
CA VAL A 241 -8.58 -7.02 9.66
C VAL A 241 -8.40 -6.03 8.50
N GLY A 242 -7.24 -6.08 7.88
CA GLY A 242 -6.87 -5.34 6.68
C GLY A 242 -7.17 -6.14 5.41
N MET A 243 -8.01 -5.57 4.54
CA MET A 243 -8.21 -6.03 3.18
C MET A 243 -7.23 -5.27 2.29
N GLN A 244 -6.23 -5.93 1.69
CA GLN A 244 -5.22 -5.24 0.88
C GLN A 244 -5.84 -4.33 -0.17
N GLY A 245 -6.75 -4.84 -0.98
CA GLY A 245 -7.43 -3.99 -1.97
C GLY A 245 -6.65 -3.84 -3.28
N HIS A 246 -5.73 -4.76 -3.58
CA HIS A 246 -5.14 -4.90 -4.91
C HIS A 246 -6.18 -5.41 -5.89
N TRP A 247 -6.91 -4.48 -6.50
CA TRP A 247 -8.09 -4.77 -7.31
C TRP A 247 -7.89 -4.32 -8.75
N GLY A 248 -8.93 -4.42 -9.56
CA GLY A 248 -8.91 -3.97 -10.94
C GLY A 248 -10.21 -3.34 -11.35
N LEU A 249 -10.28 -2.93 -12.62
CA LEU A 249 -11.50 -2.37 -13.20
C LEU A 249 -12.68 -3.35 -13.12
N ASN A 250 -12.42 -4.66 -13.27
CA ASN A 250 -13.46 -5.66 -13.40
C ASN A 250 -13.60 -6.59 -12.18
N TYR A 251 -12.80 -6.39 -11.12
CA TYR A 251 -12.89 -7.19 -9.90
C TYR A 251 -12.48 -6.42 -8.63
N PRO A 252 -12.97 -6.84 -7.46
CA PRO A 252 -14.11 -7.73 -7.26
C PRO A 252 -15.45 -6.98 -7.40
N SER A 253 -16.57 -7.67 -7.18
CA SER A 253 -17.86 -7.00 -7.07
C SER A 253 -17.91 -6.11 -5.81
N LEU A 254 -18.64 -5.00 -5.87
CA LEU A 254 -18.89 -4.17 -4.68
C LEU A 254 -19.63 -4.96 -3.58
N ARG A 255 -20.42 -5.96 -3.97
CA ARG A 255 -21.16 -6.81 -3.03
C ARG A 255 -20.21 -7.66 -2.19
N ASP A 256 -19.22 -8.31 -2.81
CA ASP A 256 -18.24 -9.12 -2.08
C ASP A 256 -17.41 -8.28 -1.11
N ILE A 257 -17.06 -7.05 -1.50
CA ILE A 257 -16.36 -6.11 -0.63
C ILE A 257 -17.26 -5.73 0.56
N GLU A 258 -18.52 -5.37 0.30
CA GLU A 258 -19.49 -5.00 1.33
C GLU A 258 -19.74 -6.15 2.34
N ASP A 259 -19.93 -7.37 1.84
CA ASP A 259 -20.12 -8.56 2.66
C ASP A 259 -18.91 -8.88 3.53
N ALA A 260 -17.70 -8.68 3.01
CA ALA A 260 -16.48 -8.84 3.79
C ALA A 260 -16.33 -7.78 4.88
N ILE A 261 -16.58 -6.49 4.57
CA ILE A 261 -16.58 -5.41 5.57
C ILE A 261 -17.57 -5.74 6.68
N ASP A 262 -18.79 -6.16 6.34
CA ASP A 262 -19.83 -6.47 7.32
C ASP A 262 -19.45 -7.68 8.18
N ALA A 263 -18.89 -8.74 7.58
CA ALA A 263 -18.46 -9.93 8.30
C ALA A 263 -17.33 -9.65 9.30
N TYR A 264 -16.32 -8.87 8.91
CA TYR A 264 -15.22 -8.51 9.80
C TYR A 264 -15.66 -7.56 10.91
N ALA A 265 -16.47 -6.55 10.59
CA ALA A 265 -17.00 -5.62 11.58
C ALA A 265 -17.90 -6.31 12.63
N ALA A 266 -18.65 -7.36 12.23
CA ALA A 266 -19.47 -8.15 13.15
C ALA A 266 -18.66 -8.89 14.23
N LEU A 267 -17.34 -9.00 14.08
CA LEU A 267 -16.43 -9.57 15.08
C LEU A 267 -15.99 -8.54 16.13
N GLY A 268 -16.41 -7.28 16.02
CA GLY A 268 -16.02 -6.20 16.92
C GLY A 268 -14.57 -5.72 16.71
N VAL A 269 -13.97 -6.01 15.57
CA VAL A 269 -12.63 -5.54 15.17
C VAL A 269 -12.76 -4.44 14.12
N LYS A 270 -11.71 -3.61 13.98
CA LYS A 270 -11.65 -2.59 12.93
C LYS A 270 -11.54 -3.26 11.55
N VAL A 271 -12.13 -2.65 10.53
CA VAL A 271 -11.88 -3.01 9.12
C VAL A 271 -11.04 -1.92 8.47
N MET A 272 -10.07 -2.32 7.64
CA MET A 272 -9.25 -1.37 6.89
C MET A 272 -9.10 -1.83 5.45
N ILE A 273 -8.97 -0.89 4.53
CA ILE A 273 -8.42 -1.13 3.19
C ILE A 273 -6.96 -0.66 3.24
N THR A 274 -5.99 -1.54 2.97
CA THR A 274 -4.61 -1.31 3.42
C THR A 274 -3.60 -1.02 2.32
N GLU A 275 -3.84 -1.51 1.10
CA GLU A 275 -2.93 -1.52 -0.04
C GLU A 275 -3.69 -1.26 -1.36
N LEU A 276 -4.64 -0.31 -1.34
CA LEU A 276 -5.56 -0.07 -2.45
C LEU A 276 -4.83 0.42 -3.70
N ASP A 277 -5.04 -0.29 -4.80
CA ASP A 277 -4.66 0.11 -6.15
C ASP A 277 -5.61 -0.54 -7.17
N ILE A 278 -5.76 0.07 -8.36
CA ILE A 278 -6.72 -0.40 -9.38
C ILE A 278 -5.98 -0.73 -10.67
N ASP A 279 -5.76 -2.01 -10.92
CA ASP A 279 -5.14 -2.47 -12.17
C ASP A 279 -6.05 -2.22 -13.38
N VAL A 280 -5.48 -1.58 -14.40
CA VAL A 280 -6.19 -1.21 -15.64
C VAL A 280 -5.72 -2.00 -16.86
N LEU A 281 -4.66 -2.80 -16.71
CA LEU A 281 -4.05 -3.50 -17.84
C LEU A 281 -4.77 -4.82 -18.16
N PRO A 282 -4.75 -5.25 -19.44
CA PRO A 282 -5.37 -6.50 -19.84
C PRO A 282 -4.87 -7.69 -19.01
N LEU A 283 -5.74 -8.68 -18.82
CA LEU A 283 -5.60 -9.82 -17.91
C LEU A 283 -5.60 -9.43 -16.42
N THR A 284 -4.73 -8.51 -15.99
CA THR A 284 -4.53 -8.19 -14.57
C THR A 284 -5.64 -7.33 -13.98
N LYS A 285 -6.42 -6.63 -14.81
CA LYS A 285 -7.66 -5.95 -14.42
C LYS A 285 -8.85 -6.88 -14.14
N GLU A 286 -8.72 -8.18 -14.44
CA GLU A 286 -9.78 -9.19 -14.30
C GLU A 286 -9.67 -10.02 -13.00
N GLY A 287 -8.48 -10.06 -12.40
CA GLY A 287 -8.22 -10.78 -11.17
C GLY A 287 -6.79 -10.61 -10.70
N GLN A 288 -6.58 -10.70 -9.38
CA GLN A 288 -5.24 -10.62 -8.81
C GLN A 288 -4.46 -11.90 -9.11
N ILE A 289 -3.26 -11.76 -9.65
CA ILE A 289 -2.35 -12.86 -9.96
C ILE A 289 -1.22 -12.87 -8.93
N ILE A 290 -0.88 -14.07 -8.44
CA ILE A 290 0.25 -14.31 -7.53
C ILE A 290 1.29 -15.24 -8.18
N GLY A 291 2.44 -15.37 -7.53
CA GLY A 291 3.54 -16.22 -8.01
C GLY A 291 4.35 -15.55 -9.13
N THR A 292 5.12 -16.35 -9.87
CA THR A 292 6.09 -15.87 -10.87
C THR A 292 5.77 -16.34 -12.30
N GLY A 293 4.61 -16.96 -12.52
CA GLY A 293 4.24 -17.49 -13.84
C GLY A 293 4.25 -16.42 -14.93
N MET A 294 3.72 -15.24 -14.63
CA MET A 294 3.67 -14.09 -15.54
C MET A 294 5.02 -13.37 -15.74
N ALA A 295 6.04 -13.72 -14.94
CA ALA A 295 7.42 -13.27 -15.16
C ALA A 295 8.15 -14.14 -16.21
N HIS A 296 7.50 -15.16 -16.76
CA HIS A 296 8.09 -16.00 -17.80
C HIS A 296 8.44 -15.19 -19.04
N LYS A 297 9.63 -15.47 -19.63
CA LYS A 297 10.20 -14.72 -20.76
C LYS A 297 9.28 -14.66 -22.00
N GLN A 298 8.39 -15.64 -22.16
CA GLN A 298 7.41 -15.64 -23.27
C GLN A 298 6.52 -14.39 -23.27
N PHE A 299 6.16 -13.87 -22.10
CA PHE A 299 5.27 -12.71 -22.00
C PHE A 299 5.95 -11.38 -22.39
N GLN A 300 7.26 -11.43 -22.65
CA GLN A 300 8.03 -10.32 -23.21
C GLN A 300 8.12 -10.36 -24.74
N LEU A 301 7.63 -11.43 -25.39
CA LEU A 301 7.59 -11.52 -26.85
C LEU A 301 6.62 -10.48 -27.43
N PRO A 302 6.87 -9.98 -28.66
CA PRO A 302 6.12 -8.86 -29.24
C PRO A 302 4.60 -9.05 -29.25
N GLU A 303 4.12 -10.25 -29.55
CA GLU A 303 2.70 -10.59 -29.61
C GLU A 303 2.01 -10.51 -28.24
N PHE A 304 2.69 -10.92 -27.17
CA PHE A 304 2.18 -10.80 -25.81
C PHE A 304 2.28 -9.36 -25.31
N LYS A 305 3.41 -8.69 -25.52
CA LYS A 305 3.58 -7.29 -25.07
C LYS A 305 2.58 -6.36 -25.76
N ARG A 306 2.26 -6.60 -27.04
CA ARG A 306 1.20 -5.87 -27.76
C ARG A 306 -0.16 -5.94 -27.05
N PHE A 307 -0.48 -7.09 -26.44
CA PHE A 307 -1.73 -7.28 -25.71
C PHE A 307 -1.65 -6.85 -24.24
N LEU A 308 -0.59 -7.20 -23.53
CA LEU A 308 -0.46 -7.02 -22.08
C LEU A 308 -0.03 -5.60 -21.68
N ASP A 309 0.60 -4.84 -22.59
CA ASP A 309 1.13 -3.49 -22.37
C ASP A 309 0.67 -2.50 -23.47
N PRO A 310 -0.65 -2.32 -23.66
CA PRO A 310 -1.19 -1.55 -24.79
C PRO A 310 -1.09 -0.02 -24.60
N TYR A 311 -0.95 0.47 -23.37
CA TYR A 311 -1.09 1.89 -23.03
C TYR A 311 0.24 2.57 -22.70
N ARG A 312 1.31 2.26 -23.43
CA ARG A 312 2.68 2.75 -23.11
C ARG A 312 2.85 4.27 -23.16
N ASP A 313 2.01 4.95 -23.95
CA ASP A 313 2.08 6.40 -24.18
C ASP A 313 0.93 7.17 -23.50
N GLY A 314 0.33 6.60 -22.45
CA GLY A 314 -0.78 7.19 -21.71
C GLY A 314 -2.07 6.37 -21.82
N LEU A 315 -2.95 6.55 -20.82
CA LEU A 315 -4.26 5.92 -20.83
C LEU A 315 -5.19 6.58 -21.87
N PRO A 316 -5.89 5.77 -22.69
CA PRO A 316 -7.03 6.25 -23.47
C PRO A 316 -8.08 6.91 -22.57
N ALA A 317 -8.76 7.94 -23.10
CA ALA A 317 -9.70 8.75 -22.33
C ALA A 317 -10.86 7.92 -21.73
N ASP A 318 -11.33 6.90 -22.43
CA ASP A 318 -12.37 5.98 -21.97
C ASP A 318 -11.88 5.08 -20.82
N VAL A 319 -10.64 4.60 -20.86
CA VAL A 319 -10.05 3.80 -19.77
C VAL A 319 -9.75 4.68 -18.55
N GLN A 320 -9.33 5.93 -18.75
CA GLN A 320 -9.18 6.91 -17.67
C GLN A 320 -10.53 7.22 -17.00
N ALA A 321 -11.63 7.29 -17.76
CA ALA A 321 -12.97 7.42 -17.22
C ALA A 321 -13.40 6.18 -16.43
N GLN A 322 -13.11 4.96 -16.94
CA GLN A 322 -13.36 3.72 -16.21
C GLN A 322 -12.61 3.69 -14.87
N LEU A 323 -11.34 4.10 -14.85
CA LEU A 323 -10.55 4.19 -13.62
C LEU A 323 -11.14 5.19 -12.63
N ARG A 324 -11.54 6.39 -13.12
CA ARG A 324 -12.24 7.38 -12.31
C ARG A 324 -13.49 6.80 -11.67
N ASP A 325 -14.34 6.17 -12.47
CA ASP A 325 -15.63 5.64 -12.03
C ASP A 325 -15.44 4.49 -11.04
N ARG A 326 -14.45 3.62 -11.29
CA ARG A 326 -14.09 2.52 -10.39
C ARG A 326 -13.62 3.02 -9.02
N TYR A 327 -12.74 4.01 -8.98
CA TYR A 327 -12.34 4.63 -7.72
C TYR A 327 -13.52 5.30 -7.02
N ALA A 328 -14.36 6.02 -7.76
CA ALA A 328 -15.53 6.72 -7.21
C ALA A 328 -16.52 5.76 -6.55
N GLU A 329 -16.88 4.65 -7.21
CA GLU A 329 -17.83 3.69 -6.65
C GLU A 329 -17.28 2.94 -5.42
N LEU A 330 -15.98 2.64 -5.42
CA LEU A 330 -15.31 2.00 -4.28
C LEU A 330 -15.30 2.93 -3.08
N PHE A 331 -14.90 4.20 -3.27
CA PHE A 331 -14.91 5.18 -2.20
C PHE A 331 -16.32 5.54 -1.73
N ALA A 332 -17.32 5.52 -2.62
CA ALA A 332 -18.72 5.66 -2.22
C ALA A 332 -19.17 4.51 -1.31
N LEU A 333 -18.77 3.26 -1.61
CA LEU A 333 -18.99 2.13 -0.71
C LEU A 333 -18.27 2.32 0.64
N PHE A 334 -16.99 2.70 0.62
CA PHE A 334 -16.24 2.93 1.85
C PHE A 334 -16.86 4.03 2.71
N TRP A 335 -17.26 5.14 2.10
CA TRP A 335 -17.93 6.23 2.79
C TRP A 335 -19.29 5.81 3.36
N ARG A 336 -20.08 5.02 2.62
CA ARG A 336 -21.33 4.43 3.12
C ARG A 336 -21.10 3.49 4.30
N LYS A 337 -19.94 2.84 4.38
CA LYS A 337 -19.52 1.92 5.45
C LYS A 337 -18.54 2.54 6.45
N ARG A 338 -18.40 3.87 6.47
CA ARG A 338 -17.37 4.56 7.25
C ARG A 338 -17.40 4.27 8.75
N ASP A 339 -18.57 3.98 9.32
CA ASP A 339 -18.70 3.62 10.75
C ASP A 339 -18.05 2.26 11.08
N LYS A 340 -17.72 1.44 10.08
CA LYS A 340 -17.07 0.13 10.21
C LYS A 340 -15.60 0.14 9.76
N ILE A 341 -15.19 1.16 9.02
CA ILE A 341 -13.85 1.26 8.42
C ILE A 341 -13.02 2.27 9.21
N ALA A 342 -11.83 1.87 9.64
CA ALA A 342 -10.92 2.75 10.38
C ALA A 342 -9.89 3.47 9.50
N ARG A 343 -9.50 2.86 8.38
CA ARG A 343 -8.48 3.40 7.46
C ARG A 343 -8.69 2.88 6.03
N VAL A 344 -8.45 3.76 5.06
CA VAL A 344 -8.26 3.41 3.65
C VAL A 344 -6.89 3.93 3.22
N SER A 345 -5.99 3.04 2.79
CA SER A 345 -4.64 3.37 2.34
C SER A 345 -4.45 2.94 0.89
N VAL A 346 -3.97 3.85 0.04
CA VAL A 346 -3.54 3.53 -1.32
C VAL A 346 -2.09 3.02 -1.34
N TRP A 347 -1.75 2.10 -2.24
CA TRP A 347 -0.41 1.50 -2.28
C TRP A 347 0.57 2.28 -3.16
N GLY A 348 0.80 3.53 -2.76
CA GLY A 348 1.70 4.47 -3.43
C GLY A 348 1.02 5.80 -3.75
N VAL A 349 1.81 6.75 -4.23
CA VAL A 349 1.34 8.10 -4.57
C VAL A 349 1.16 8.24 -6.08
N SER A 350 2.26 8.17 -6.84
CA SER A 350 2.30 8.36 -8.29
C SER A 350 2.46 7.04 -9.05
N ASP A 351 1.87 6.97 -10.25
CA ASP A 351 1.85 5.76 -11.08
C ASP A 351 3.25 5.23 -11.47
N ASP A 352 4.29 6.08 -11.53
CA ASP A 352 5.63 5.71 -12.00
C ASP A 352 6.37 4.76 -11.05
N MET A 353 6.12 4.87 -9.74
CA MET A 353 6.75 4.04 -8.72
C MET A 353 5.86 2.87 -8.27
N SER A 354 4.69 2.68 -8.86
CA SER A 354 3.80 1.57 -8.49
C SER A 354 4.40 0.21 -8.83
N TRP A 355 4.35 -0.72 -7.89
CA TRP A 355 4.76 -2.12 -8.07
C TRP A 355 4.07 -2.84 -9.24
N LYS A 356 2.86 -2.39 -9.62
CA LYS A 356 2.05 -2.96 -10.72
C LYS A 356 2.65 -2.74 -12.11
N ASN A 357 3.66 -1.88 -12.25
CA ASN A 357 4.42 -1.71 -13.49
C ASN A 357 5.22 -2.97 -13.82
N ASP A 358 5.82 -3.59 -12.79
CA ASP A 358 6.71 -4.74 -12.95
C ASP A 358 6.14 -6.07 -12.42
N TYR A 359 4.99 -6.00 -11.74
CA TYR A 359 4.29 -7.19 -11.26
C TYR A 359 2.83 -7.22 -11.75
N PRO A 360 2.31 -8.39 -12.17
CA PRO A 360 2.97 -9.71 -12.26
C PRO A 360 3.78 -9.93 -13.55
N VAL A 361 3.66 -9.03 -14.55
CA VAL A 361 4.44 -9.06 -15.79
C VAL A 361 5.44 -7.90 -15.76
N PRO A 362 6.76 -8.17 -15.80
CA PRO A 362 7.79 -7.14 -15.79
C PRO A 362 7.73 -6.18 -16.98
N GLY A 363 8.13 -4.92 -16.77
CA GLY A 363 8.34 -3.93 -17.83
C GLY A 363 7.07 -3.47 -18.55
N ARG A 364 5.93 -3.45 -17.86
CA ARG A 364 4.68 -2.83 -18.35
C ARG A 364 4.53 -1.40 -17.83
N THR A 365 3.60 -0.66 -18.41
CA THR A 365 3.24 0.70 -18.01
C THR A 365 1.81 0.68 -17.47
N ASN A 366 1.64 0.50 -16.16
CA ASN A 366 0.34 0.50 -15.50
C ASN A 366 -0.04 1.91 -14.99
N TYR A 367 -1.29 2.10 -14.59
CA TYR A 367 -1.82 3.39 -14.14
C TYR A 367 -2.73 3.28 -12.90
N PRO A 368 -2.27 2.66 -11.81
CA PRO A 368 -3.20 2.14 -10.82
C PRO A 368 -3.50 3.08 -9.66
N LEU A 369 -2.90 4.28 -9.60
CA LEU A 369 -2.99 5.21 -8.46
C LEU A 369 -3.73 6.51 -8.83
N LEU A 370 -3.75 7.46 -7.88
CA LEU A 370 -4.50 8.71 -7.96
C LEU A 370 -3.73 9.87 -8.61
N PHE A 371 -2.40 9.77 -8.70
CA PHE A 371 -1.54 10.77 -9.33
C PHE A 371 -0.78 10.14 -10.50
N ASP A 372 -0.61 10.91 -11.57
CA ASP A 372 0.13 10.46 -12.74
C ASP A 372 1.66 10.51 -12.52
N ARG A 373 2.42 10.12 -13.54
CA ARG A 373 3.89 10.08 -13.54
C ARG A 373 4.54 11.47 -13.47
N ASN A 374 3.76 12.54 -13.63
CA ASN A 374 4.16 13.92 -13.48
C ASN A 374 3.66 14.52 -12.16
N HIS A 375 3.19 13.68 -11.24
CA HIS A 375 2.65 14.04 -9.93
C HIS A 375 1.44 14.96 -10.03
N GLN A 376 0.72 14.95 -11.15
CA GLN A 376 -0.53 15.68 -11.32
C GLN A 376 -1.73 14.83 -10.89
N PRO A 377 -2.79 15.45 -10.35
CA PRO A 377 -4.06 14.78 -10.10
C PRO A 377 -4.61 14.08 -11.34
N LYS A 378 -4.95 12.79 -11.22
CA LYS A 378 -5.78 12.12 -12.23
C LYS A 378 -7.26 12.43 -11.97
N PRO A 379 -8.15 12.29 -12.98
CA PRO A 379 -9.60 12.45 -12.79
C PRO A 379 -10.17 11.61 -11.65
N ALA A 380 -9.56 10.46 -11.35
CA ALA A 380 -9.91 9.63 -10.21
C ALA A 380 -9.75 10.34 -8.85
N LEU A 381 -8.72 11.18 -8.67
CA LEU A 381 -8.53 11.94 -7.43
C LEU A 381 -9.71 12.87 -7.16
N ASP A 382 -10.12 13.65 -8.17
CA ASP A 382 -11.23 14.60 -8.05
C ASP A 382 -12.55 13.88 -7.73
N ALA A 383 -12.78 12.73 -8.36
CA ALA A 383 -13.96 11.91 -8.07
C ALA A 383 -13.95 11.37 -6.64
N VAL A 384 -12.80 10.91 -6.14
CA VAL A 384 -12.63 10.46 -4.75
C VAL A 384 -12.83 11.61 -3.76
N LEU A 385 -12.30 12.81 -4.03
CA LEU A 385 -12.48 13.99 -3.17
C LEU A 385 -13.96 14.39 -3.04
N ALA A 386 -14.75 14.22 -4.10
CA ALA A 386 -16.15 14.64 -4.13
C ALA A 386 -17.13 13.72 -3.36
N VAL A 387 -16.75 12.45 -3.10
CA VAL A 387 -17.66 11.43 -2.54
C VAL A 387 -18.30 11.84 -1.19
N PRO A 388 -17.55 12.33 -0.18
CA PRO A 388 -18.14 12.70 1.12
C PRO A 388 -19.20 13.79 1.00
N SER A 389 -18.96 14.80 0.17
CA SER A 389 -19.88 15.93 -0.05
C SER A 389 -21.10 15.54 -0.89
N ALA A 390 -20.92 14.70 -1.91
CA ALA A 390 -22.02 14.23 -2.77
C ALA A 390 -23.05 13.39 -2.01
N THR A 391 -22.62 12.70 -0.94
CA THR A 391 -23.51 11.87 -0.11
C THR A 391 -24.28 12.68 0.92
N ALA A 392 -23.76 13.84 1.36
CA ALA A 392 -24.43 14.73 2.32
C ALA A 392 -25.59 15.55 1.68
N ALA A 393 -25.62 15.66 0.35
CA ALA A 393 -26.64 16.37 -0.41
C ALA A 393 -27.86 15.52 -0.78
N ARG A 394 -27.89 14.24 -0.35
CA ARG A 394 -29.02 13.31 -0.49
C ARG A 394 -29.52 12.93 0.89
#